data_AF-A0A7L3Z209-F1
#
_entry.id   AF-A0A7L3Z209-F1
#
_cell.length_a   1.000
_cell.length_b   1.000
_cell.length_c   1.000
_cell.angle_alpha   90.00
_cell.angle_beta   90.00
_cell.angle_gamma   90.00
#
_symmetry.space_group_name_H-M   'P 1'
#
loop_
_entity.id
_entity.type
_entity.pdbx_description
1 polymer ?
#
loop_
_entity_poly.entity_id
_entity_poly.type
_entity_poly.pdbx_seq_one_letter_code
_entity_poly.pdbx_strand_id
1 'polypeptide(L)'
;EIPDFLTEEECKLIVHLAQLKGLQKSQILPTDDYEEAMEMIEISQMDIFNLLDHNQDGQLQLKEVLTHTRLGNGRWMTPENIREMYTAVKADPDGNGVLSLEEFKQLNIRDFHKYMGSQKVKMSDLVRNSQHTWLYQGEGAHQVMRAIRQRVMRLTRLPPEIVEHSEPLQVVRYDQGGHYHAHMDSGPVFPETACSHTKLVANESAPFETSCRYVTVLFYLNNVTGGGETVFPIADNRTYEEM
;
A
#
# COMPACT_ATOMS: atom_id res chain seq x y z
N GLU A 1 1.67 -22.22 -8.38
CA GLU A 1 0.34 -21.85 -8.94
C GLU A 1 -0.54 -23.09 -8.98
N ILE A 2 -1.87 -22.92 -8.85
CA ILE A 2 -2.84 -23.99 -9.11
C ILE A 2 -3.57 -23.62 -10.40
N PRO A 3 -3.20 -24.22 -11.55
CA PRO A 3 -3.80 -23.88 -12.82
C PRO A 3 -5.28 -24.26 -12.83
N ASP A 4 -6.08 -23.53 -13.61
CA ASP A 4 -7.50 -23.80 -13.84
C ASP A 4 -8.35 -23.89 -12.56
N PHE A 5 -7.94 -23.18 -11.49
CA PHE A 5 -8.70 -23.14 -10.25
C PHE A 5 -10.10 -22.56 -10.47
N LEU A 6 -10.24 -21.58 -11.37
CA LEU A 6 -11.49 -21.02 -11.86
C LEU A 6 -11.67 -21.38 -13.34
N THR A 7 -12.90 -21.62 -13.78
CA THR A 7 -13.19 -21.74 -15.22
C THR A 7 -13.28 -20.37 -15.87
N GLU A 8 -13.15 -20.31 -17.21
CA GLU A 8 -13.28 -19.04 -17.94
C GLU A 8 -14.62 -18.33 -17.69
N GLU A 9 -15.71 -19.10 -17.58
CA GLU A 9 -17.08 -18.64 -17.35
C GLU A 9 -17.21 -18.03 -15.95
N GLU A 10 -16.56 -18.63 -14.96
CA GLU A 10 -16.51 -18.09 -13.60
C GLU A 10 -15.73 -16.79 -13.57
N CYS A 11 -14.59 -16.71 -14.27
CA CYS A 11 -13.82 -15.48 -14.42
C CYS A 11 -14.65 -14.36 -15.10
N LYS A 12 -15.31 -14.67 -16.23
CA LYS A 12 -16.19 -13.73 -16.95
C LYS A 12 -17.34 -13.24 -16.07
N LEU A 13 -17.94 -14.12 -15.27
CA LEU A 13 -18.99 -13.75 -14.32
C LEU A 13 -18.49 -12.78 -13.26
N ILE A 14 -17.33 -13.06 -12.63
CA ILE A 14 -16.75 -12.19 -11.59
C ILE A 14 -16.51 -10.78 -12.16
N VAL A 15 -15.90 -10.70 -13.35
CA VAL A 15 -15.66 -9.43 -14.04
C VAL A 15 -16.98 -8.69 -14.30
N HIS A 16 -18.01 -9.39 -14.79
CA HIS A 16 -19.30 -8.79 -15.08
C HIS A 16 -20.00 -8.26 -13.81
N LEU A 17 -20.01 -9.05 -12.73
CA LEU A 17 -20.58 -8.62 -11.44
C LEU A 17 -19.85 -7.40 -10.87
N ALA A 18 -18.53 -7.34 -11.02
CA ALA A 18 -17.73 -6.19 -10.60
C ALA A 18 -18.06 -4.93 -11.43
N GLN A 19 -18.21 -5.07 -12.74
CA GLN A 19 -18.62 -3.96 -13.62
C GLN A 19 -20.02 -3.45 -13.28
N LEU A 20 -20.99 -4.34 -13.06
CA LEU A 20 -22.36 -3.98 -12.67
C LEU A 20 -22.42 -3.25 -11.32
N LYS A 21 -21.61 -3.69 -10.35
CA LYS A 21 -21.52 -3.02 -9.04
C LYS A 21 -20.88 -1.64 -9.14
N GLY A 22 -20.04 -1.41 -10.14
CA GLY A 22 -19.23 -0.22 -10.30
C GLY A 22 -17.90 -0.35 -9.56
N LEU A 23 -16.84 0.16 -10.20
CA LEU A 23 -15.49 0.20 -9.63
C LEU A 23 -15.15 1.62 -9.17
N GLN A 24 -14.43 1.71 -8.07
CA GLN A 24 -13.88 2.96 -7.53
C GLN A 24 -12.35 2.94 -7.61
N LYS A 25 -11.71 4.11 -7.55
CA LYS A 25 -10.25 4.20 -7.47
C LYS A 25 -9.75 3.50 -6.21
N SER A 26 -8.70 2.68 -6.33
CA SER A 26 -8.19 1.91 -5.20
C SER A 26 -7.39 2.71 -4.19
N GLN A 27 -6.91 3.87 -4.60
CA GLN A 27 -6.27 4.82 -3.72
C GLN A 27 -6.84 6.20 -4.01
N ILE A 28 -7.20 6.92 -2.95
CA ILE A 28 -7.62 8.31 -3.04
C ILE A 28 -6.35 9.16 -3.21
N LEU A 29 -6.44 10.23 -4.01
CA LEU A 29 -5.33 11.17 -4.13
C LEU A 29 -5.03 11.75 -2.74
N PRO A 30 -3.74 11.91 -2.37
CA PRO A 30 -3.39 12.54 -1.10
C PRO A 30 -4.08 13.91 -1.01
N THR A 31 -4.89 14.13 0.04
CA THR A 31 -5.53 15.43 0.32
C THR A 31 -4.69 16.26 1.29
N ASP A 32 -4.97 17.55 1.35
CA ASP A 32 -4.28 18.53 2.20
C ASP A 32 -4.45 18.26 3.72
N ASP A 33 -5.35 17.33 4.12
CA ASP A 33 -5.66 16.98 5.52
C ASP A 33 -4.46 16.42 6.33
N TYR A 34 -3.38 16.01 5.65
CA TYR A 34 -2.14 15.58 6.30
C TYR A 34 -1.36 16.74 6.94
N GLU A 35 -1.53 17.97 6.42
CA GLU A 35 -0.92 19.17 7.01
C GLU A 35 -1.36 19.34 8.47
N GLU A 36 -2.65 19.17 8.76
CA GLU A 36 -3.20 19.30 10.12
C GLU A 36 -2.71 18.18 11.07
N ALA A 37 -2.57 16.94 10.57
CA ALA A 37 -2.14 15.81 11.39
C ALA A 37 -0.67 15.89 11.80
N MET A 38 0.20 16.43 10.93
CA MET A 38 1.62 16.62 11.24
C MET A 38 1.90 17.86 12.09
N GLU A 39 1.09 18.92 11.99
CA GLU A 39 1.21 20.06 12.91
C GLU A 39 0.96 19.68 14.38
N MET A 40 0.24 18.59 14.63
CA MET A 40 0.02 18.05 15.98
C MET A 40 1.15 17.16 16.50
N ILE A 41 2.15 16.83 15.68
CA ILE A 41 3.28 15.98 16.06
C ILE A 41 4.40 16.87 16.61
N GLU A 42 4.53 16.96 17.94
CA GLU A 42 5.66 17.62 18.61
C GLU A 42 6.93 16.77 18.58
N ILE A 43 7.49 16.50 17.39
CA ILE A 43 8.79 15.82 17.23
C ILE A 43 9.85 16.86 16.83
N SER A 44 11.00 16.85 17.50
CA SER A 44 12.08 17.77 17.15
C SER A 44 12.74 17.38 15.81
N GLN A 45 13.32 18.33 15.09
CA GLN A 45 14.08 18.03 13.86
C GLN A 45 15.21 17.03 14.11
N MET A 46 15.82 17.04 15.31
CA MET A 46 16.86 16.10 15.68
C MET A 46 16.31 14.67 15.79
N ASP A 47 15.13 14.50 16.36
CA ASP A 47 14.50 13.18 16.51
C ASP A 47 14.07 12.62 15.14
N ILE A 48 13.58 13.48 14.24
CA ILE A 48 13.30 13.08 12.84
C ILE A 48 14.59 12.66 12.14
N PHE A 49 15.67 13.42 12.28
CA PHE A 49 16.95 13.09 11.67
C PHE A 49 17.44 11.72 12.15
N ASN A 50 17.47 11.50 13.47
CA ASN A 50 17.91 10.22 14.06
C ASN A 50 17.01 9.05 13.69
N LEU A 51 15.72 9.29 13.45
CA LEU A 51 14.79 8.27 12.97
C LEU A 51 15.10 7.88 11.51
N LEU A 52 15.47 8.84 10.68
CA LEU A 52 15.79 8.62 9.28
C LEU A 52 17.21 8.03 9.10
N ASP A 53 18.20 8.46 9.88
CA ASP A 53 19.61 8.04 9.84
C ASP A 53 19.77 6.61 10.40
N HIS A 54 19.52 5.62 9.55
CA HIS A 54 19.46 4.23 9.96
C HIS A 54 20.85 3.65 10.21
N ASN A 55 21.85 4.05 9.43
CA ASN A 55 23.23 3.59 9.60
C ASN A 55 24.02 4.42 10.63
N GLN A 56 23.41 5.50 11.16
CA GLN A 56 23.95 6.39 12.19
C GLN A 56 25.28 7.03 11.78
N ASP A 57 25.45 7.33 10.49
CA ASP A 57 26.66 7.98 9.97
C ASP A 57 26.57 9.51 9.95
N GLY A 58 25.43 10.08 10.39
CA GLY A 58 25.22 11.51 10.47
C GLY A 58 24.90 12.17 9.12
N GLN A 59 24.56 11.38 8.09
CA GLN A 59 24.21 11.85 6.76
C GLN A 59 23.00 11.08 6.22
N LEU A 60 21.88 11.77 5.94
CA LEU A 60 20.72 11.10 5.35
C LEU A 60 20.96 10.81 3.87
N GLN A 61 21.05 9.53 3.54
CA GLN A 61 21.12 9.07 2.16
C GLN A 61 19.72 8.95 1.54
N LEU A 62 19.64 9.05 0.21
CA LEU A 62 18.37 8.88 -0.52
C LEU A 62 17.63 7.59 -0.15
N LYS A 63 18.37 6.50 0.10
CA LYS A 63 17.79 5.20 0.49
C LYS A 63 17.10 5.26 1.86
N GLU A 64 17.66 6.00 2.80
CA GLU A 64 17.15 6.16 4.17
C GLU A 64 15.90 7.05 4.23
N VAL A 65 15.80 7.98 3.29
CA VAL A 65 14.60 8.80 3.10
C VAL A 65 13.51 7.98 2.40
N LEU A 66 13.88 7.09 1.46
CA LEU A 66 12.96 6.20 0.74
C LEU A 66 12.37 5.09 1.61
N THR A 67 13.08 4.60 2.63
CA THR A 67 12.54 3.59 3.56
C THR A 67 11.32 4.11 4.32
N HIS A 68 11.19 5.43 4.45
CA HIS A 68 10.06 6.10 5.09
C HIS A 68 9.01 6.58 4.07
N THR A 69 8.48 5.65 3.27
CA THR A 69 7.46 5.87 2.22
C THR A 69 6.20 6.63 2.69
N ARG A 70 5.92 6.63 4.00
CA ARG A 70 4.83 7.44 4.61
C ARG A 70 5.00 8.94 4.39
N LEU A 71 6.23 9.42 4.21
CA LEU A 71 6.52 10.82 3.86
C LEU A 71 5.93 11.23 2.50
N GLY A 72 5.74 10.26 1.59
CA GLY A 72 5.08 10.50 0.31
C GLY A 72 3.57 10.66 0.41
N ASN A 73 2.96 10.41 1.58
CA ASN A 73 1.52 10.44 1.82
C ASN A 73 0.71 9.65 0.75
N GLY A 74 1.19 8.48 0.35
CA GLY A 74 0.58 7.67 -0.71
C GLY A 74 1.09 7.97 -2.13
N ARG A 75 1.95 8.96 -2.32
CA ARG A 75 2.81 9.09 -3.49
C ARG A 75 3.98 8.10 -3.39
N TRP A 76 4.27 7.41 -4.49
CA TRP A 76 5.49 6.63 -4.60
C TRP A 76 6.68 7.58 -4.79
N MET A 77 7.65 7.48 -3.89
CA MET A 77 8.85 8.30 -3.93
C MET A 77 9.94 7.56 -4.71
N THR A 78 10.57 8.26 -5.65
CA THR A 78 11.74 7.79 -6.40
C THR A 78 12.97 8.63 -6.03
N PRO A 79 14.20 8.11 -6.23
CA PRO A 79 15.41 8.91 -6.04
C PRO A 79 15.36 10.25 -6.81
N GLU A 80 14.81 10.24 -8.02
CA GLU A 80 14.65 11.41 -8.86
C GLU A 80 13.69 12.43 -8.23
N ASN A 81 12.54 11.97 -7.71
CA ASN A 81 11.59 12.88 -7.05
C ASN A 81 12.17 13.49 -5.78
N ILE A 82 12.98 12.73 -5.02
CA ILE A 82 13.65 13.25 -3.83
C ILE A 82 14.70 14.30 -4.23
N ARG A 83 15.49 14.07 -5.29
CA ARG A 83 16.45 15.07 -5.79
C ARG A 83 15.77 16.33 -6.30
N GLU A 84 14.68 16.20 -7.04
CA GLU A 84 13.86 17.34 -7.50
C GLU A 84 13.35 18.16 -6.31
N MET A 85 12.87 17.46 -5.28
CA MET A 85 12.42 18.07 -4.04
C MET A 85 13.55 18.77 -3.28
N TYR A 86 14.71 18.12 -3.12
CA TYR A 86 15.90 18.74 -2.50
C TYR A 86 16.32 20.01 -3.24
N THR A 87 16.31 19.96 -4.57
CA THR A 87 16.63 21.13 -5.41
C THR A 87 15.61 22.24 -5.20
N ALA A 88 14.31 21.90 -5.15
CA ALA A 88 13.24 22.87 -5.00
C ALA A 88 13.24 23.59 -3.64
N VAL A 89 13.54 22.86 -2.56
CA VAL A 89 13.63 23.44 -1.20
C VAL A 89 15.04 23.87 -0.80
N LYS A 90 16.02 23.74 -1.72
CA LYS A 90 17.45 24.00 -1.46
C LYS A 90 17.98 23.26 -0.22
N ALA A 91 17.59 21.99 -0.12
CA ALA A 91 17.93 21.11 0.99
C ALA A 91 19.41 20.79 1.08
N ASP A 92 20.07 20.72 -0.07
CA ASP A 92 21.45 20.26 -0.26
C ASP A 92 22.27 21.40 -0.90
N PRO A 93 22.77 22.37 -0.10
CA PRO A 93 23.55 23.50 -0.60
C PRO A 93 24.92 23.11 -1.15
N ASP A 94 25.54 22.04 -0.61
CA ASP A 94 26.86 21.59 -1.06
C ASP A 94 26.80 20.68 -2.30
N GLY A 95 25.60 20.16 -2.61
CA GLY A 95 25.29 19.39 -3.82
C GLY A 95 25.88 17.99 -3.80
N ASN A 96 26.19 17.44 -2.62
CA ASN A 96 26.81 16.13 -2.47
C ASN A 96 25.81 14.96 -2.61
N GLY A 97 24.50 15.26 -2.65
CA GLY A 97 23.42 14.28 -2.84
C GLY A 97 22.97 13.56 -1.56
N VAL A 98 23.48 13.95 -0.39
CA VAL A 98 23.09 13.50 0.95
C VAL A 98 22.73 14.71 1.81
N LEU A 99 21.95 14.53 2.87
CA LEU A 99 21.67 15.62 3.82
C LEU A 99 22.43 15.42 5.10
N SER A 100 23.43 16.26 5.35
CA SER A 100 24.06 16.34 6.67
C SER A 100 23.08 16.84 7.72
N LEU A 101 23.37 16.56 9.00
CA LEU A 101 22.57 17.07 10.11
C LEU A 101 22.39 18.61 10.06
N GLU A 102 23.41 19.34 9.62
CA GLU A 102 23.37 20.79 9.63
C GLU A 102 22.57 21.38 8.47
N GLU A 103 22.54 20.69 7.33
CA GLU A 103 21.63 20.99 6.23
C GLU A 103 20.19 20.66 6.64
N PHE A 104 19.98 19.54 7.33
CA PHE A 104 18.66 19.14 7.81
C PHE A 104 18.07 20.11 8.85
N LYS A 105 18.88 20.68 9.75
CA LYS A 105 18.41 21.72 10.68
C LYS A 105 18.06 23.03 9.98
N GLN A 106 18.72 23.33 8.88
CA GLN A 106 18.43 24.53 8.07
C GLN A 106 17.21 24.35 7.18
N LEU A 107 16.78 23.10 6.97
CA LEU A 107 15.56 22.81 6.23
C LEU A 107 14.33 23.36 6.95
N ASN A 108 13.59 24.19 6.24
CA ASN A 108 12.25 24.55 6.62
C ASN A 108 11.29 23.44 6.18
N ILE A 109 10.87 22.61 7.14
CA ILE A 109 9.89 21.53 6.91
C ILE A 109 8.59 22.07 6.28
N ARG A 110 8.21 23.32 6.51
CA ARG A 110 7.02 23.93 5.87
C ARG A 110 7.19 24.11 4.36
N ASP A 111 8.39 24.44 3.90
CA ASP A 111 8.67 24.59 2.47
C ASP A 111 8.64 23.24 1.76
N PHE A 112 9.05 22.18 2.46
CA PHE A 112 8.91 20.79 2.01
C PHE A 112 7.44 20.40 1.81
N HIS A 113 6.58 20.65 2.81
CA HIS A 113 5.16 20.34 2.70
C HIS A 113 4.47 21.15 1.61
N LYS A 114 4.74 22.45 1.55
CA LYS A 114 4.21 23.34 0.51
C LYS A 114 4.61 22.88 -0.89
N TYR A 115 5.86 22.44 -1.07
CA TYR A 115 6.30 21.86 -2.33
C TYR A 115 5.50 20.60 -2.67
N MET A 116 5.37 19.66 -1.74
CA MET A 116 4.62 18.41 -1.93
C MET A 116 3.13 18.65 -2.26
N GLY A 117 2.45 19.56 -1.56
CA GLY A 117 1.05 19.90 -1.81
C GLY A 117 0.82 20.67 -3.12
N SER A 118 1.82 21.45 -3.58
CA SER A 118 1.71 22.22 -4.82
C SER A 118 1.88 21.39 -6.11
N GLN A 119 2.39 20.16 -6.02
CA GLN A 119 2.65 19.31 -7.17
C GLN A 119 1.36 18.64 -7.66
N LYS A 120 1.08 18.73 -8.97
CA LYS A 120 -0.02 17.97 -9.58
C LYS A 120 0.32 16.48 -9.58
N VAL A 121 -0.28 15.73 -8.66
CA VAL A 121 -0.12 14.27 -8.57
C VAL A 121 -0.86 13.58 -9.72
N LYS A 122 -0.15 12.78 -10.51
CA LYS A 122 -0.77 11.88 -11.50
C LYS A 122 -1.05 10.53 -10.86
N MET A 123 -2.01 9.79 -11.41
CA MET A 123 -2.30 8.43 -10.95
C MET A 123 -1.09 7.49 -11.05
N SER A 124 -0.20 7.72 -12.04
CA SER A 124 1.07 7.00 -12.20
C SER A 124 2.05 7.20 -11.04
N ASP A 125 1.87 8.27 -10.25
CA ASP A 125 2.79 8.63 -9.18
C ASP A 125 2.33 8.03 -7.84
N LEU A 126 1.19 7.33 -7.80
CA LEU A 126 0.63 6.73 -6.59
C LEU A 126 1.25 5.36 -6.29
N VAL A 127 1.22 4.97 -5.02
CA VAL A 127 1.61 3.62 -4.58
C VAL A 127 0.75 2.55 -5.27
N ARG A 128 -0.57 2.81 -5.40
CA ARG A 128 -1.54 1.92 -6.05
C ARG A 128 -2.33 2.66 -7.13
N ASN A 129 -2.12 2.27 -8.38
CA ASN A 129 -2.84 2.78 -9.54
C ASN A 129 -3.74 1.69 -10.13
N SER A 130 -4.94 1.56 -9.57
CA SER A 130 -5.95 0.61 -10.00
C SER A 130 -7.35 1.07 -9.64
N GLN A 131 -8.36 0.34 -10.10
CA GLN A 131 -9.73 0.43 -9.59
C GLN A 131 -10.12 -0.89 -8.93
N HIS A 132 -11.01 -0.87 -7.94
CA HIS A 132 -11.54 -2.09 -7.35
C HIS A 132 -13.01 -1.97 -6.96
N THR A 133 -13.61 -3.12 -6.67
CA THR A 133 -14.88 -3.26 -5.96
C THR A 133 -14.87 -4.53 -5.13
N TRP A 134 -15.91 -4.75 -4.34
CA TRP A 134 -16.02 -5.90 -3.42
C TRP A 134 -17.26 -6.72 -3.74
N LEU A 135 -17.13 -8.04 -3.86
CA LEU A 135 -18.23 -8.95 -4.14
C LEU A 135 -18.50 -9.85 -2.92
N TYR A 136 -19.76 -9.90 -2.51
CA TYR A 136 -20.20 -10.75 -1.41
C TYR A 136 -20.27 -12.22 -1.87
N GLN A 137 -19.90 -13.16 -0.98
CA GLN A 137 -19.84 -14.60 -1.28
C GLN A 137 -20.65 -15.48 -0.31
N GLY A 138 -21.39 -14.87 0.62
CA GLY A 138 -22.23 -15.61 1.58
C GLY A 138 -23.64 -15.90 1.06
N GLU A 139 -24.57 -16.11 1.97
CA GLU A 139 -25.95 -16.45 1.63
C GLU A 139 -26.67 -15.33 0.86
N GLY A 140 -27.38 -15.69 -0.21
CA GLY A 140 -27.99 -14.74 -1.13
C GLY A 140 -27.07 -14.24 -2.26
N ALA A 141 -25.76 -14.57 -2.23
CA ALA A 141 -24.88 -14.33 -3.37
C ALA A 141 -25.14 -15.31 -4.52
N HIS A 142 -24.67 -14.95 -5.73
CA HIS A 142 -24.74 -15.84 -6.89
C HIS A 142 -24.07 -17.20 -6.60
N GLN A 143 -24.63 -18.30 -7.09
CA GLN A 143 -24.17 -19.66 -6.77
C GLN A 143 -22.68 -19.90 -7.02
N VAL A 144 -22.14 -19.33 -8.09
CA VAL A 144 -20.70 -19.40 -8.43
C VAL A 144 -19.84 -18.72 -7.37
N MET A 145 -20.26 -17.56 -6.85
CA MET A 145 -19.51 -16.83 -5.82
C MET A 145 -19.40 -17.65 -4.53
N ARG A 146 -20.49 -18.33 -4.15
CA ARG A 146 -20.52 -19.26 -3.01
C ARG A 146 -19.65 -20.48 -3.27
N ALA A 147 -19.73 -21.06 -4.49
CA ALA A 147 -18.92 -22.22 -4.87
C ALA A 147 -17.41 -21.93 -4.86
N ILE A 148 -17.00 -20.73 -5.27
CA ILE A 148 -15.61 -20.26 -5.19
C ILE A 148 -15.16 -20.22 -3.73
N ARG A 149 -15.94 -19.61 -2.83
CA ARG A 149 -15.62 -19.57 -1.38
C ARG A 149 -15.44 -20.98 -0.81
N GLN A 150 -16.33 -21.92 -1.19
CA GLN A 150 -16.21 -23.33 -0.77
C GLN A 150 -14.97 -24.03 -1.33
N ARG A 151 -14.53 -23.71 -2.55
CA ARG A 151 -13.26 -24.19 -3.10
C ARG A 151 -12.07 -23.63 -2.31
N VAL A 152 -12.10 -22.35 -1.94
CA VAL A 152 -11.06 -21.72 -1.11
C VAL A 152 -10.97 -22.39 0.26
N MET A 153 -12.10 -22.66 0.93
CA MET A 153 -12.14 -23.39 2.20
C MET A 153 -11.48 -24.78 2.09
N ARG A 154 -11.78 -25.53 1.04
CA ARG A 154 -11.16 -26.85 0.80
C ARG A 154 -9.67 -26.76 0.51
N LEU A 155 -9.25 -25.72 -0.21
CA LEU A 155 -7.85 -25.48 -0.54
C LEU A 155 -7.02 -25.16 0.71
N THR A 156 -7.46 -24.18 1.50
CA THR A 156 -6.70 -23.69 2.65
C THR A 156 -6.80 -24.61 3.87
N ARG A 157 -7.86 -25.44 3.93
CA ARG A 157 -8.20 -26.28 5.09
C ARG A 157 -8.38 -25.49 6.39
N LEU A 158 -8.65 -24.19 6.28
CA LEU A 158 -8.98 -23.37 7.42
C LEU A 158 -10.41 -23.69 7.91
N PRO A 159 -10.68 -23.50 9.21
CA PRO A 159 -12.03 -23.58 9.74
C PRO A 159 -13.01 -22.69 8.94
N PRO A 160 -14.24 -23.15 8.66
CA PRO A 160 -15.24 -22.37 7.95
C PRO A 160 -15.43 -20.96 8.52
N GLU A 161 -15.41 -20.85 9.85
CA GLU A 161 -15.61 -19.60 10.57
C GLU A 161 -14.54 -18.57 10.19
N ILE A 162 -13.29 -18.98 9.98
CA ILE A 162 -12.22 -18.06 9.56
C ILE A 162 -12.50 -17.54 8.15
N VAL A 163 -12.81 -18.42 7.21
CA VAL A 163 -12.99 -18.05 5.79
C VAL A 163 -14.30 -17.26 5.58
N GLU A 164 -15.36 -17.61 6.30
CA GLU A 164 -16.68 -16.99 6.15
C GLU A 164 -16.74 -15.58 6.74
N HIS A 165 -15.98 -15.31 7.82
CA HIS A 165 -15.87 -14.00 8.46
C HIS A 165 -14.67 -13.17 7.95
N SER A 166 -13.94 -13.65 6.95
CA SER A 166 -12.92 -12.88 6.25
C SER A 166 -13.53 -11.79 5.35
N GLU A 167 -12.67 -10.89 4.85
CA GLU A 167 -13.02 -9.85 3.89
C GLU A 167 -13.79 -10.42 2.67
N PRO A 168 -14.74 -9.65 2.09
CA PRO A 168 -15.38 -10.03 0.83
C PRO A 168 -14.37 -10.12 -0.32
N LEU A 169 -14.74 -10.73 -1.45
CA LEU A 169 -13.84 -10.87 -2.59
C LEU A 169 -13.55 -9.49 -3.20
N GLN A 170 -12.30 -9.04 -3.14
CA GLN A 170 -11.85 -7.85 -3.86
C GLN A 170 -11.63 -8.18 -5.34
N VAL A 171 -12.30 -7.46 -6.23
CA VAL A 171 -12.05 -7.52 -7.68
C VAL A 171 -11.34 -6.26 -8.11
N VAL A 172 -10.15 -6.40 -8.69
CA VAL A 172 -9.27 -5.30 -9.05
C VAL A 172 -9.10 -5.23 -10.57
N ARG A 173 -9.16 -4.02 -11.12
CA ARG A 173 -8.91 -3.71 -12.53
C ARG A 173 -7.68 -2.82 -12.63
N TYR A 174 -6.69 -3.29 -13.37
CA TYR A 174 -5.54 -2.49 -13.81
C TYR A 174 -5.76 -2.10 -15.27
N ASP A 175 -5.84 -0.80 -15.54
CA ASP A 175 -5.78 -0.29 -16.91
C ASP A 175 -4.34 -0.29 -17.42
N GLN A 176 -4.17 -0.01 -18.71
CA GLN A 176 -2.82 0.13 -19.28
C GLN A 176 -2.03 1.21 -18.51
N GLY A 177 -0.86 0.84 -17.98
CA GLY A 177 -0.05 1.71 -17.11
C GLY A 177 -0.47 1.71 -15.63
N GLY A 178 -1.45 0.89 -15.26
CA GLY A 178 -1.78 0.59 -13.87
C GLY A 178 -0.70 -0.27 -13.21
N HIS A 179 -0.50 -0.07 -11.91
CA HIS A 179 0.52 -0.76 -11.14
C HIS A 179 0.15 -0.79 -9.66
N TYR A 180 0.85 -1.65 -8.91
CA TYR A 180 0.84 -1.62 -7.46
C TYR A 180 2.25 -1.96 -6.98
N HIS A 181 2.89 -1.02 -6.29
CA HIS A 181 4.23 -1.24 -5.75
C HIS A 181 4.23 -2.35 -4.69
N ALA A 182 5.38 -3.02 -4.53
CA ALA A 182 5.54 -4.11 -3.59
C ALA A 182 5.20 -3.67 -2.16
N HIS A 183 4.41 -4.50 -1.46
CA HIS A 183 3.91 -4.24 -0.12
C HIS A 183 3.60 -5.56 0.59
N MET A 184 3.41 -5.48 1.91
CA MET A 184 2.85 -6.57 2.71
C MET A 184 1.33 -6.40 2.82
N ASP A 185 0.59 -7.50 2.75
CA ASP A 185 -0.87 -7.51 2.86
C ASP A 185 -1.38 -7.33 4.29
N SER A 186 -0.50 -7.50 5.28
CA SER A 186 -0.75 -7.32 6.71
C SER A 186 0.26 -6.37 7.33
N GLY A 187 -0.17 -5.61 8.33
CA GLY A 187 0.73 -4.77 9.13
C GLY A 187 1.53 -5.54 10.18
N PRO A 188 2.47 -4.86 10.87
CA PRO A 188 3.23 -5.44 11.97
C PRO A 188 2.35 -5.82 13.16
N VAL A 189 2.80 -6.83 13.92
CA VAL A 189 2.08 -7.36 15.08
C VAL A 189 2.77 -6.91 16.37
N PHE A 190 2.06 -6.10 17.15
CA PHE A 190 2.40 -5.64 18.49
C PHE A 190 1.34 -6.13 19.48
N PRO A 191 1.62 -6.16 20.80
CA PRO A 191 0.62 -6.52 21.81
C PRO A 191 -0.67 -5.68 21.75
N GLU A 192 -0.56 -4.44 21.28
CA GLU A 192 -1.67 -3.49 21.13
C GLU A 192 -2.34 -3.54 19.75
N THR A 193 -1.85 -4.35 18.80
CA THR A 193 -2.39 -4.40 17.43
C THR A 193 -3.85 -4.84 17.43
N ALA A 194 -4.70 -4.06 16.78
CA ALA A 194 -6.11 -4.35 16.59
C ALA A 194 -6.40 -4.73 15.13
N CYS A 195 -7.08 -5.84 14.90
CA CYS A 195 -7.44 -6.30 13.56
C CYS A 195 -8.78 -5.71 13.12
N SER A 196 -8.83 -5.03 11.98
CA SER A 196 -10.06 -4.38 11.49
C SER A 196 -11.25 -5.36 11.37
N HIS A 197 -11.01 -6.61 10.97
CA HIS A 197 -12.08 -7.60 10.77
C HIS A 197 -12.65 -8.20 12.07
N THR A 198 -11.97 -8.06 13.21
CA THR A 198 -12.43 -8.60 14.51
C THR A 198 -13.03 -7.53 15.41
N LYS A 199 -13.13 -6.29 14.91
CA LYS A 199 -13.59 -5.16 15.71
C LYS A 199 -15.10 -5.25 15.96
N LEU A 200 -15.51 -5.01 17.20
CA LEU A 200 -16.92 -4.99 17.60
C LEU A 200 -17.66 -3.72 17.12
N VAL A 201 -16.92 -2.63 16.88
CA VAL A 201 -17.46 -1.32 16.47
C VAL A 201 -16.94 -0.95 15.09
N ALA A 202 -17.81 -0.95 14.09
CA ALA A 202 -17.43 -0.83 12.67
C ALA A 202 -16.96 0.56 12.22
N ASN A 203 -17.24 1.63 12.97
CA ASN A 203 -17.10 3.02 12.50
C ASN A 203 -16.13 3.89 13.31
N GLU A 204 -15.43 3.33 14.28
CA GLU A 204 -14.36 4.04 14.98
C GLU A 204 -13.03 3.64 14.36
N SER A 205 -12.08 4.56 14.27
CA SER A 205 -10.68 4.23 13.99
C SER A 205 -9.95 4.01 15.32
N ALA A 206 -9.38 2.82 15.52
CA ALA A 206 -8.58 2.56 16.72
C ALA A 206 -7.10 2.88 16.47
N PRO A 207 -6.35 3.38 17.47
CA PRO A 207 -4.89 3.39 17.38
C PRO A 207 -4.39 1.95 17.18
N PHE A 208 -3.39 1.78 16.33
CA PHE A 208 -2.81 0.46 15.97
C PHE A 208 -3.75 -0.49 15.21
N GLU A 209 -4.80 0.04 14.60
CA GLU A 209 -5.66 -0.73 13.71
C GLU A 209 -4.93 -1.10 12.40
N THR A 210 -5.01 -2.38 12.01
CA THR A 210 -4.39 -2.88 10.79
C THR A 210 -5.16 -4.02 10.13
N SER A 211 -4.82 -4.30 8.86
CA SER A 211 -5.25 -5.50 8.17
C SER A 211 -4.48 -6.71 8.72
N CYS A 212 -5.22 -7.71 9.20
CA CYS A 212 -4.67 -8.97 9.70
C CYS A 212 -5.07 -10.11 8.77
N ARG A 213 -4.42 -10.20 7.62
CA ARG A 213 -4.63 -11.23 6.61
C ARG A 213 -3.65 -12.37 6.83
N TYR A 214 -4.18 -13.54 7.18
CA TYR A 214 -3.36 -14.73 7.42
C TYR A 214 -2.81 -15.33 6.11
N VAL A 215 -3.64 -15.35 5.06
CA VAL A 215 -3.29 -15.85 3.71
C VAL A 215 -4.00 -15.00 2.66
N THR A 216 -3.30 -14.70 1.56
CA THR A 216 -3.89 -14.09 0.36
C THR A 216 -4.05 -15.14 -0.73
N VAL A 217 -5.26 -15.28 -1.25
CA VAL A 217 -5.56 -16.12 -2.43
C VAL A 217 -5.84 -15.20 -3.61
N LEU A 218 -4.93 -15.20 -4.59
CA LEU A 218 -5.00 -14.33 -5.77
C LEU A 218 -5.51 -15.14 -6.99
N PHE A 219 -6.51 -14.61 -7.68
CA PHE A 219 -7.04 -15.18 -8.93
C PHE A 219 -6.75 -14.22 -10.10
N TYR A 220 -6.18 -14.74 -11.18
CA TYR A 220 -6.10 -14.02 -12.45
C TYR A 220 -7.38 -14.27 -13.26
N LEU A 221 -8.10 -13.18 -13.59
CA LEU A 221 -9.43 -13.27 -14.22
C LEU A 221 -9.40 -13.18 -15.75
N ASN A 222 -8.24 -12.85 -16.34
CA ASN A 222 -8.04 -12.78 -17.78
C ASN A 222 -6.55 -12.90 -18.11
N ASN A 223 -6.26 -13.27 -19.36
CA ASN A 223 -4.92 -13.16 -19.92
C ASN A 223 -4.58 -11.69 -20.20
N VAL A 224 -3.34 -11.30 -19.93
CA VAL A 224 -2.81 -9.96 -20.16
C VAL A 224 -1.83 -10.01 -21.33
N THR A 225 -2.01 -9.12 -22.31
CA THR A 225 -1.20 -9.11 -23.54
C THR A 225 0.29 -8.81 -23.29
N GLY A 226 0.61 -8.05 -22.24
CA GLY A 226 1.99 -7.76 -21.85
C GLY A 226 2.06 -7.04 -20.50
N GLY A 227 3.07 -7.40 -19.70
CA GLY A 227 3.23 -6.95 -18.31
C GLY A 227 2.14 -7.50 -17.38
N GLY A 228 2.00 -6.89 -16.20
CA GLY A 228 0.96 -7.24 -15.23
C GLY A 228 1.29 -8.45 -14.36
N GLU A 229 2.56 -8.85 -14.29
CA GLU A 229 3.03 -9.93 -13.45
C GLU A 229 2.91 -9.59 -11.96
N THR A 230 2.65 -10.60 -11.13
CA THR A 230 2.85 -10.49 -9.67
C THR A 230 4.29 -10.83 -9.35
N VAL A 231 5.02 -9.86 -8.81
CA VAL A 231 6.42 -10.02 -8.43
C VAL A 231 6.56 -10.18 -6.92
N PHE A 232 7.37 -11.14 -6.49
CA PHE A 232 7.85 -11.30 -5.12
C PHE A 232 9.34 -10.97 -5.10
N PRO A 233 9.74 -9.70 -4.87
CA PRO A 233 11.10 -9.22 -5.16
C PRO A 233 12.22 -9.95 -4.40
N ILE A 234 11.87 -10.56 -3.27
CA ILE A 234 12.79 -11.18 -2.32
C ILE A 234 12.47 -12.66 -2.07
N ALA A 235 11.65 -13.28 -2.93
CA ALA A 235 11.34 -14.71 -2.80
C ALA A 235 12.62 -15.55 -2.81
N ASP A 236 12.71 -16.49 -1.85
CA ASP A 236 13.86 -17.38 -1.63
C ASP A 236 15.21 -16.67 -1.38
N ASN A 237 15.20 -15.38 -1.03
CA ASN A 237 16.42 -14.63 -0.78
C ASN A 237 16.98 -14.91 0.62
N ARG A 238 18.10 -15.64 0.68
CA ARG A 238 18.75 -16.05 1.95
C ARG A 238 19.42 -14.91 2.70
N THR A 239 19.73 -13.81 2.03
CA THR A 239 20.46 -12.68 2.62
C THR A 239 19.54 -11.50 2.92
N TYR A 240 18.22 -11.67 2.76
CA TYR A 240 17.26 -10.65 3.12
C TYR A 240 16.98 -10.72 4.62
N GLU A 241 17.23 -9.62 5.32
CA GLU A 241 16.75 -9.38 6.67
C GLU A 241 15.72 -8.25 6.60
N GLU A 242 14.55 -8.48 7.20
CA GLU A 242 13.52 -7.46 7.38
C GLU A 242 14.09 -6.47 8.41
N MET A 243 14.55 -5.30 7.94
CA MET A 243 15.11 -4.22 8.77
C MET A 243 14.03 -3.58 9.64
#